data_AF-A0A1B7HG46-F1
#
_entry.id   AF-A0A1B7HG46-F1
#
_cell.length_a   1.000
_cell.length_b   1.000
_cell.length_c   1.000
_cell.angle_alpha   90.00
_cell.angle_beta   90.00
_cell.angle_gamma   90.00
#
_symmetry.space_group_name_H-M   'P 1'
#
loop_
_entity.id
_entity.type
_entity.pdbx_description
1 polymer ?
#
loop_
_entity_poly.entity_id
_entity_poly.type
_entity_poly.pdbx_seq_one_letter_code
_entity_poly.pdbx_strand_id
1 'polypeptide(L)' 'MNGKPHQSKPDCDNMLKALMDALFDDDSSIWDCRITKVWGEKGQIIIRESV' A
#
# COMPACT_ATOMS: atom_id res chain seq x y z
N MET A 1 -18.06 -5.91 -2.37
CA MET A 1 -16.72 -6.48 -2.14
C MET A 1 -15.88 -5.68 -1.16
N ASN A 2 -16.31 -4.47 -0.75
CA ASN A 2 -15.57 -3.61 0.16
C ASN A 2 -15.01 -4.37 1.38
N GLY A 3 -13.73 -4.15 1.69
CA GLY A 3 -12.98 -4.82 2.76
C GLY A 3 -12.51 -6.24 2.46
N LYS A 4 -12.95 -6.89 1.38
CA LYS A 4 -12.44 -8.21 0.98
C LYS A 4 -11.06 -8.10 0.33
N PRO A 5 -10.21 -9.15 0.40
CA PRO A 5 -8.93 -9.18 -0.31
C PRO A 5 -9.08 -8.85 -1.80
N HIS A 6 -8.26 -7.93 -2.30
CA HIS A 6 -8.21 -7.60 -3.72
C HIS A 6 -7.04 -8.32 -4.38
N GLN A 7 -7.33 -9.40 -5.12
CA GLN A 7 -6.32 -10.30 -5.69
C GLN A 7 -5.91 -9.99 -7.14
N SER A 8 -6.55 -9.01 -7.79
CA SER A 8 -6.16 -8.58 -9.15
C SER A 8 -4.91 -7.70 -9.11
N LYS A 9 -4.14 -7.69 -10.20
CA LYS A 9 -2.97 -6.81 -10.41
C LYS A 9 -3.34 -5.31 -10.40
N PRO A 10 -2.40 -4.39 -10.12
CA PRO A 10 -1.00 -4.62 -9.70
C PRO A 10 -0.91 -5.25 -8.31
N ASP A 11 0.16 -5.97 -7.98
CA ASP A 11 0.27 -6.67 -6.70
C ASP A 11 0.52 -5.68 -5.53
N CYS A 12 0.33 -6.12 -4.29
CA CYS A 12 0.37 -5.24 -3.10
C CYS A 12 1.75 -4.58 -2.90
N ASP A 13 2.81 -5.32 -3.21
CA ASP A 13 4.20 -4.86 -3.19
C ASP A 13 4.48 -3.82 -4.27
N ASN A 14 3.90 -3.95 -5.47
CA ASN A 14 4.01 -2.91 -6.51
C ASN A 14 3.38 -1.60 -6.06
N MET A 15 2.23 -1.67 -5.37
CA MET A 15 1.57 -0.49 -4.83
C MET A 15 2.40 0.17 -3.72
N LEU A 16 3.02 -0.64 -2.85
CA LEU A 16 3.96 -0.13 -1.84
C LEU A 16 5.16 0.54 -2.50
N LYS A 17 5.78 -0.11 -3.49
CA LYS A 17 6.92 0.44 -4.22
C LYS A 17 6.58 1.78 -4.88
N ALA A 18 5.44 1.87 -5.56
CA ALA A 18 5.00 3.12 -6.18
C ALA A 18 4.76 4.23 -5.15
N LEU A 19 4.32 3.90 -3.93
CA LEU A 19 4.20 4.87 -2.84
C LEU A 19 5.58 5.33 -2.34
N MET A 20 6.52 4.41 -2.14
CA MET A 20 7.88 4.74 -1.70
C MET A 20 8.60 5.62 -2.71
N ASP A 21 8.61 5.20 -3.98
CA ASP A 21 9.23 5.94 -5.08
C ASP A 21 8.61 7.34 -5.26
N ALA A 22 7.37 7.57 -4.79
CA ALA A 22 6.70 8.87 -4.86
C ALA A 22 6.96 9.78 -3.64
N LEU A 23 7.31 9.21 -2.48
CA LEU A 23 7.52 9.95 -1.24
C LEU A 23 8.99 10.18 -0.90
N PHE A 24 9.87 9.29 -1.34
CA PHE A 24 11.28 9.27 -0.96
C PHE A 24 12.16 9.13 -2.20
N ASP A 25 13.24 9.91 -2.25
CA ASP A 25 14.32 9.69 -3.22
C ASP A 25 15.17 8.44 -2.84
N ASP A 26 15.21 8.10 -1.55
CA ASP A 26 15.82 6.89 -0.99
C ASP A 26 14.94 6.37 0.17
N ASP A 27 14.30 5.22 -0.04
CA ASP A 27 13.40 4.56 0.91
C ASP A 27 14.12 3.56 1.82
N SER A 28 15.46 3.50 1.82
CA SER A 28 16.28 2.58 2.62
C SER A 28 16.02 2.66 4.14
N SER A 29 15.51 3.79 4.62
CA SER A 29 15.11 3.97 6.02
C SER A 29 13.83 3.22 6.40
N ILE A 30 13.00 2.84 5.42
CA ILE A 30 11.80 2.03 5.63
C ILE A 30 12.16 0.54 5.51
N TRP A 31 12.48 -0.08 6.64
CA TRP A 31 12.90 -1.47 6.69
C TRP A 31 11.80 -2.44 7.18
N ASP A 32 10.71 -1.92 7.74
CA ASP A 32 9.53 -2.70 8.12
C ASP A 32 8.25 -2.00 7.66
N CYS A 33 7.33 -2.78 7.11
CA CYS A 33 6.04 -2.27 6.66
C CYS A 33 4.95 -3.35 6.74
N ARG A 34 3.75 -2.92 7.12
CA ARG A 34 2.54 -3.75 7.06
C ARG A 34 1.58 -3.16 6.05
N ILE A 35 1.29 -3.95 5.02
CA ILE A 35 0.40 -3.56 3.91
C ILE A 35 -0.72 -4.58 3.77
N THR A 36 -1.92 -4.11 3.41
CA THR A 36 -3.07 -4.97 3.16
C THR A 36 -3.87 -4.41 2.01
N LYS A 37 -4.00 -5.19 0.93
CA LYS A 37 -4.74 -4.79 -0.27
C LYS A 37 -6.17 -5.30 -0.21
N VAL A 38 -7.12 -4.38 -0.10
CA VAL A 38 -8.56 -4.68 -0.06
C VAL A 38 -9.31 -3.89 -1.12
N TRP A 39 -10.47 -4.40 -1.51
CA TRP A 39 -11.44 -3.62 -2.27
C TRP A 39 -11.94 -2.46 -1.41
N GLY A 40 -11.85 -1.23 -1.93
CA GLY A 40 -12.46 -0.03 -1.34
C GLY A 40 -13.61 0.48 -2.21
N GLU A 41 -14.31 1.51 -1.75
CA GLU A 41 -15.33 2.20 -2.57
C GLU A 41 -14.70 3.03 -3.70
N LYS A 42 -13.48 3.54 -3.47
CA LYS A 42 -12.65 4.26 -4.44
C LYS A 42 -11.20 3.78 -4.36
N GLY A 43 -10.47 3.88 -5.47
CA GLY A 43 -9.04 3.58 -5.52
C GLY A 43 -8.25 4.63 -4.73
N GLN A 44 -7.55 4.19 -3.68
CA GLN A 44 -6.75 5.05 -2.81
C GLN A 44 -5.75 4.21 -2.00
N ILE A 45 -4.69 4.88 -1.53
CA ILE A 45 -3.77 4.35 -0.52
C ILE A 45 -4.05 5.11 0.78
N ILE A 46 -4.20 4.38 1.89
CA ILE A 46 -4.51 4.96 3.21
C ILE A 46 -3.35 4.63 4.14
N ILE A 47 -2.70 5.66 4.68
CA ILE A 47 -1.67 5.55 5.72
C ILE A 47 -2.35 5.84 7.07
N ARG A 48 -2.07 5.01 8.08
CA ARG A 48 -2.64 5.14 9.43
C ARG A 48 -1.53 5.01 10.46
N GLU A 49 -1.67 5.73 11.57
CA GLU A 49 -0.84 5.52 12.75
C GLU A 49 -1.13 4.14 13.35
N SER A 50 -0.09 3.46 13.81
CA SER A 50 -0.27 2.27 14.65
C SER A 50 -0.59 2.74 16.06
N VAL A 51 -1.81 2.43 16.52
CA VAL A 51 -2.20 2.53 17.94
C VAL A 51 -1.65 1.37 18.75
#